data_AF-A0A7R9Y1H3-F1
#
_entry.id   AF-A0A7R9Y1H3-F1
#
_cell.length_a   1.000
_cell.length_b   1.000
_cell.length_c   1.000
_cell.angle_alpha   90.00
_cell.angle_beta   90.00
_cell.angle_gamma   90.00
#
_symmetry.space_group_name_H-M   'P 1'
#
loop_
_entity.id
_entity.type
_entity.pdbx_description
1 polymer ?
#
loop_
_entity_poly.entity_id
_entity_poly.type
_entity_poly.pdbx_seq_one_letter_code
_entity_poly.pdbx_strand_id
1 'polypeptide(L)'
;MPTIARGASVGFFAPGRRHHQRRTMSSEPRVSPSNEPPAREGEEGARNPNVPLLLLLSLGALAYNAYYYGARWRAKDAPASIERGSETRERASSAATTPGDRAAAATKKTPPPVVIIKDAPKEELEEEVTEEDKEVFREAAEMLLAAKRSAETKKREEASSASSASTSSSATSVDASSTRRGKRLYLVRHGRTEMNDYLRYHDWSSPHFEDPMKYDTALTSEGEAQARALGERVRSTLDPPPEVLIASPLSRAMHTAELAFADAFPEIPRETCVLARERVFHASDVGSHPAVLRERFPSWRTRDLDDAVASDGDDGWVPWWYHGGTSDPKHVAPEPIEVFEKRMHDLIAWIDAREETTIAMVAHWGTWYSLTGREFENCELVACALEDLRPGRGAMK
;
A
#
# COMPACT_ATOMS: atom_id res chain seq x y z
N MET A 1 25.33 -54.27 -27.57
CA MET A 1 24.92 -55.37 -28.47
C MET A 1 23.69 -56.03 -27.89
N PRO A 2 22.51 -55.91 -28.53
CA PRO A 2 21.24 -56.48 -28.06
C PRO A 2 20.95 -57.84 -28.71
N THR A 3 19.98 -58.59 -28.16
CA THR A 3 19.35 -59.74 -28.82
C THR A 3 17.86 -59.44 -29.06
N ILE A 4 17.34 -59.95 -30.18
CA ILE A 4 16.11 -59.47 -30.87
C ILE A 4 14.98 -60.52 -30.79
N ALA A 5 13.73 -60.06 -31.02
CA ALA A 5 12.53 -60.82 -31.43
C ALA A 5 11.79 -61.65 -30.35
N ARG A 6 10.46 -61.88 -30.42
CA ARG A 6 9.40 -61.46 -31.38
C ARG A 6 8.02 -61.65 -30.71
N GLY A 7 6.97 -60.95 -31.15
CA GLY A 7 5.57 -61.32 -30.86
C GLY A 7 4.57 -60.18 -31.07
N ALA A 8 3.58 -60.36 -31.96
CA ALA A 8 2.58 -59.35 -32.31
C ALA A 8 1.18 -59.96 -32.52
N SER A 9 0.14 -59.25 -32.07
CA SER A 9 -1.27 -59.22 -32.54
C SER A 9 -2.05 -58.35 -31.54
N VAL A 10 -2.52 -57.14 -31.84
CA VAL A 10 -3.63 -56.77 -32.74
C VAL A 10 -4.97 -57.41 -32.35
N GLY A 11 -5.93 -56.57 -31.99
CA GLY A 11 -7.32 -56.94 -31.65
C GLY A 11 -8.22 -55.70 -31.52
N PHE A 12 -8.78 -55.24 -32.64
CA PHE A 12 -9.85 -54.23 -32.68
C PHE A 12 -11.17 -54.85 -32.17
N PHE A 13 -11.99 -54.12 -31.41
CA PHE A 13 -13.45 -54.06 -31.63
C PHE A 13 -14.15 -52.96 -30.79
N ALA A 14 -14.97 -52.16 -31.48
CA ALA A 14 -16.05 -51.31 -30.98
C ALA A 14 -17.15 -51.32 -32.08
N PRO A 15 -18.36 -50.72 -31.92
CA PRO A 15 -18.92 -49.98 -30.78
C PRO A 15 -20.33 -50.44 -30.33
N GLY A 16 -20.80 -49.94 -29.19
CA GLY A 16 -22.20 -50.09 -28.74
C GLY A 16 -23.03 -48.81 -28.89
N ARG A 17 -24.04 -48.80 -29.78
CA ARG A 17 -25.09 -47.74 -29.84
C ARG A 17 -26.27 -48.10 -28.93
N ARG A 18 -26.90 -47.12 -28.26
CA ARG A 18 -28.38 -47.09 -28.09
C ARG A 18 -28.98 -45.67 -28.10
N HIS A 19 -29.84 -45.47 -29.09
CA HIS A 19 -31.07 -44.67 -29.19
C HIS A 19 -31.22 -43.22 -28.66
N HIS A 20 -31.67 -42.38 -29.58
CA HIS A 20 -32.40 -41.13 -29.39
C HIS A 20 -33.63 -41.25 -28.47
N GLN A 21 -33.98 -40.12 -27.85
CA GLN A 21 -35.30 -39.51 -28.07
C GLN A 21 -35.16 -38.01 -28.34
N ARG A 22 -35.67 -37.56 -29.49
CA ARG A 22 -35.99 -36.14 -29.76
C ARG A 22 -37.44 -35.91 -29.34
N ARG A 23 -37.72 -34.76 -28.72
CA ARG A 23 -39.06 -34.15 -28.77
C ARG A 23 -38.91 -32.65 -28.97
N THR A 24 -39.42 -32.16 -30.08
CA THR A 24 -39.54 -30.74 -30.46
C THR A 24 -40.99 -30.29 -30.30
N MET A 25 -41.22 -28.96 -30.42
CA MET A 25 -42.47 -28.15 -30.33
C MET A 25 -42.42 -27.29 -29.05
N SER A 26 -42.05 -26.00 -29.06
CA SER A 26 -42.53 -24.84 -29.84
C SER A 26 -43.91 -24.34 -29.44
N SER A 27 -43.98 -23.34 -28.55
CA SER A 27 -45.02 -22.30 -28.51
C SER A 27 -44.78 -21.22 -27.45
N GLU A 28 -44.40 -20.02 -27.90
CA GLU A 28 -44.77 -18.74 -27.29
C GLU A 28 -45.87 -18.07 -28.18
N PRO A 29 -46.55 -16.98 -27.76
CA PRO A 29 -46.70 -16.42 -26.41
C PRO A 29 -48.19 -16.32 -25.99
N ARG A 30 -48.46 -15.91 -24.74
CA ARG A 30 -49.75 -15.31 -24.36
C ARG A 30 -49.54 -13.96 -23.68
N VAL A 31 -49.97 -12.91 -24.38
CA VAL A 31 -50.08 -11.53 -23.87
C VAL A 31 -51.46 -11.34 -23.23
N SER A 32 -51.51 -10.82 -22.01
CA SER A 32 -52.71 -10.28 -21.32
C SER A 32 -52.26 -9.55 -20.04
N PRO A 33 -53.00 -8.56 -19.52
CA PRO A 33 -52.45 -7.20 -19.58
C PRO A 33 -52.26 -6.49 -18.23
N SER A 34 -51.54 -5.36 -18.30
CA SER A 34 -51.67 -4.14 -17.46
C SER A 34 -52.11 -4.30 -16.00
N ASN A 35 -51.15 -4.19 -15.08
CA ASN A 35 -51.38 -3.62 -13.75
C ASN A 35 -50.75 -2.23 -13.71
N GLU A 36 -51.58 -1.17 -13.69
CA GLU A 36 -51.13 0.18 -13.33
C GLU A 36 -50.89 0.26 -11.82
N PRO A 37 -49.82 0.92 -11.34
CA PRO A 37 -49.69 1.27 -9.94
C PRO A 37 -50.54 2.52 -9.63
N PRO A 38 -51.28 2.57 -8.51
CA PRO A 38 -51.96 3.79 -8.09
C PRO A 38 -50.95 4.86 -7.66
N ALA A 39 -51.32 6.13 -7.90
CA ALA A 39 -50.51 7.29 -7.54
C ALA A 39 -50.25 7.36 -6.03
N ARG A 40 -49.05 7.81 -5.65
CA ARG A 40 -48.76 8.30 -4.30
C ARG A 40 -48.84 9.82 -4.30
N GLU A 41 -49.83 10.35 -3.59
CA GLU A 41 -49.83 11.74 -3.15
C GLU A 41 -48.91 11.92 -1.93
N GLY A 42 -48.30 13.10 -1.84
CA GLY A 42 -47.74 13.76 -0.66
C GLY A 42 -47.10 12.96 0.49
N GLU A 43 -45.80 13.18 0.71
CA GLU A 43 -45.25 13.23 2.07
C GLU A 43 -44.36 14.49 2.23
N GLU A 44 -44.56 15.19 3.35
CA GLU A 44 -43.87 16.43 3.70
C GLU A 44 -42.42 16.18 4.18
N GLY A 45 -41.59 17.21 4.11
CA GLY A 45 -40.15 17.09 4.33
C GLY A 45 -39.75 16.76 5.78
N ALA A 46 -39.26 15.52 5.99
CA ALA A 46 -38.48 15.18 7.18
C ALA A 46 -37.09 15.85 7.11
N ARG A 47 -36.86 16.88 7.93
CA ARG A 47 -35.52 17.48 8.10
C ARG A 47 -34.59 16.47 8.77
N ASN A 48 -33.57 15.99 8.04
CA ASN A 48 -32.55 15.10 8.58
C ASN A 48 -31.67 15.84 9.61
N PRO A 49 -31.65 15.44 10.90
CA PRO A 49 -30.93 16.16 11.96
C PRO A 49 -29.40 16.05 11.88
N ASN A 50 -28.84 15.23 10.99
CA ASN A 50 -27.40 15.00 10.88
C ASN A 50 -26.66 15.91 9.89
N VAL A 51 -27.38 16.73 9.11
CA VAL A 51 -26.76 17.69 8.17
C VAL A 51 -25.83 18.71 8.85
N PRO A 52 -26.16 19.28 10.04
CA PRO A 52 -25.26 20.21 10.72
C PRO A 52 -23.92 19.59 11.12
N LEU A 53 -23.91 18.30 11.52
CA LEU A 53 -22.71 17.65 12.04
C LEU A 53 -21.68 17.37 10.93
N LEU A 54 -22.15 16.94 9.74
CA LEU A 54 -21.29 16.77 8.56
C LEU A 54 -20.72 18.11 8.09
N LEU A 55 -21.51 19.19 8.09
CA LEU A 55 -21.03 20.52 7.71
C LEU A 55 -19.96 21.04 8.70
N LEU A 56 -20.18 20.86 10.00
CA LEU A 56 -19.22 21.23 11.05
C LEU A 56 -17.91 20.44 10.97
N LEU A 57 -17.95 19.15 10.63
CA LEU A 57 -16.74 18.33 10.44
C LEU A 57 -15.94 18.79 9.21
N SER A 58 -16.60 19.11 8.10
CA SER A 58 -15.95 19.64 6.90
C SER A 58 -15.31 21.02 7.15
N LEU A 59 -16.02 21.93 7.83
CA LEU A 59 -15.49 23.24 8.19
C LEU A 59 -14.33 23.14 9.19
N GLY A 60 -14.41 22.23 10.16
CA GLY A 60 -13.32 21.95 11.11
C GLY A 60 -12.04 21.44 10.44
N ALA A 61 -12.16 20.62 9.39
CA ALA A 61 -11.01 20.13 8.62
C ALA A 61 -10.34 21.24 7.78
N LEU A 62 -11.12 22.16 7.20
CA LEU A 62 -10.57 23.34 6.51
C LEU A 62 -9.93 24.32 7.49
N ALA A 63 -10.58 24.60 8.63
CA ALA A 63 -10.07 25.46 9.70
C ALA A 63 -8.71 24.99 10.23
N TYR A 64 -8.60 23.69 10.51
CA TYR A 64 -7.37 23.08 11.03
C TYR A 64 -6.20 23.24 10.06
N ASN A 65 -6.43 23.02 8.76
CA ASN A 65 -5.41 23.22 7.73
C ASN A 65 -4.99 24.69 7.63
N ALA A 66 -5.95 25.63 7.56
CA ALA A 66 -5.65 27.06 7.46
C ALA A 66 -4.78 27.57 8.63
N TYR A 67 -5.15 27.20 9.87
CA TYR A 67 -4.42 27.60 11.08
C TYR A 67 -2.99 27.02 11.12
N TYR A 68 -2.82 25.74 10.78
CA TYR A 68 -1.50 25.08 10.88
C TYR A 68 -0.52 25.48 9.76
N TYR A 69 -1.02 25.76 8.55
CA TYR A 69 -0.16 26.16 7.43
C TYR A 69 0.15 27.67 7.41
N GLY A 70 -0.78 28.54 7.84
CA GLY A 70 -0.55 29.99 7.91
C GLY A 70 0.54 30.39 8.93
N ALA A 71 0.63 29.68 10.06
CA ALA A 71 1.58 29.99 11.13
C ALA A 71 3.07 29.81 10.73
N ARG A 72 3.37 29.06 9.66
CA ARG A 72 4.75 28.66 9.32
C ARG A 72 5.53 29.70 8.49
N TRP A 73 4.89 30.78 8.04
CA TRP A 73 5.50 31.80 7.18
C TRP A 73 6.18 32.98 7.91
N ARG A 74 5.99 33.15 9.23
CA ARG A 74 6.55 34.30 10.00
C ARG A 74 7.82 34.00 10.82
N ALA A 75 8.53 32.90 10.54
CA ALA A 75 9.64 32.41 11.36
C ALA A 75 11.03 32.39 10.68
N LYS A 76 11.24 33.17 9.60
CA LYS A 76 12.54 33.26 8.90
C LYS A 76 12.86 34.69 8.42
N ASP A 77 13.12 35.60 9.35
CA ASP A 77 13.89 36.80 9.07
C ASP A 77 14.78 37.17 10.28
N ALA A 78 16.06 36.83 10.17
CA ALA A 78 17.14 37.33 11.03
C ALA A 78 18.44 37.32 10.20
N PRO A 79 19.11 38.46 9.98
CA PRO A 79 20.24 38.54 9.05
C PRO A 79 21.55 38.07 9.70
N ALA A 80 22.28 37.18 8.99
CA ALA A 80 23.66 36.84 9.32
C ALA A 80 24.64 37.78 8.59
N SER A 81 25.63 38.30 9.31
CA SER A 81 26.60 39.29 8.84
C SER A 81 27.66 38.71 7.89
N ILE A 82 28.10 39.53 6.94
CA ILE A 82 29.18 39.24 6.00
C ILE A 82 30.54 39.56 6.64
N GLU A 83 31.49 38.63 6.58
CA GLU A 83 32.93 38.97 6.57
C GLU A 83 33.61 38.43 5.31
N ARG A 84 34.58 39.22 4.81
CA ARG A 84 35.36 38.93 3.60
C ARG A 84 36.77 38.55 3.99
N GLY A 85 37.20 37.33 3.62
CA GLY A 85 38.61 36.91 3.62
C GLY A 85 39.13 36.83 2.19
N SER A 86 40.16 37.62 1.87
CA SER A 86 40.82 37.66 0.57
C SER A 86 41.99 36.67 0.50
N GLU A 87 42.20 36.01 -0.63
CA GLU A 87 43.51 35.41 -0.93
C GLU A 87 43.91 35.57 -2.40
N THR A 88 45.22 35.70 -2.63
CA THR A 88 45.81 36.19 -3.88
C THR A 88 46.84 35.22 -4.47
N ARG A 89 46.63 34.85 -5.74
CA ARG A 89 47.61 34.91 -6.85
C ARG A 89 49.06 34.41 -6.61
N GLU A 90 49.47 33.36 -7.35
CA GLU A 90 50.64 33.31 -8.28
C GLU A 90 50.72 31.92 -9.00
N ARG A 91 50.93 31.83 -10.33
CA ARG A 91 52.19 31.68 -11.13
C ARG A 91 53.07 30.44 -10.78
N ALA A 92 53.74 29.73 -11.71
CA ALA A 92 53.72 29.62 -13.19
C ALA A 92 54.67 28.49 -13.71
N SER A 93 54.54 28.09 -15.00
CA SER A 93 55.50 27.26 -15.81
C SER A 93 55.62 25.77 -15.40
N SER A 94 56.06 24.78 -16.20
CA SER A 94 56.43 24.59 -17.64
C SER A 94 56.26 23.07 -17.97
N ALA A 95 56.53 22.45 -19.14
CA ALA A 95 57.11 22.85 -20.44
C ALA A 95 56.37 22.11 -21.60
N ALA A 96 57.07 21.55 -22.62
CA ALA A 96 56.45 20.83 -23.75
C ALA A 96 57.34 19.76 -24.41
N THR A 97 56.73 18.69 -24.97
CA THR A 97 57.29 17.83 -26.04
C THR A 97 56.16 17.18 -26.88
N THR A 98 56.40 16.95 -28.18
CA THR A 98 55.49 16.42 -29.24
C THR A 98 56.07 15.14 -29.88
N PRO A 99 55.48 14.51 -30.93
CA PRO A 99 54.06 14.18 -31.24
C PRO A 99 53.86 12.68 -31.63
N GLY A 100 52.61 12.19 -31.80
CA GLY A 100 52.37 10.86 -32.39
C GLY A 100 50.89 10.43 -32.61
N ASP A 101 50.54 10.22 -33.88
CA ASP A 101 49.45 9.42 -34.48
C ASP A 101 47.96 9.43 -34.03
N ARG A 102 47.16 10.08 -34.89
CA ARG A 102 45.96 9.59 -35.61
C ARG A 102 44.81 8.85 -34.88
N ALA A 103 43.69 9.57 -34.84
CA ALA A 103 42.37 9.19 -35.36
C ALA A 103 41.46 8.21 -34.57
N ALA A 104 40.49 8.79 -33.85
CA ALA A 104 39.09 8.36 -33.90
C ALA A 104 38.17 9.58 -33.61
N ALA A 105 37.17 9.82 -34.45
CA ALA A 105 36.26 10.95 -34.28
C ALA A 105 35.04 10.55 -33.42
N ALA A 106 34.83 11.26 -32.32
CA ALA A 106 33.60 11.17 -31.52
C ALA A 106 33.09 12.58 -31.22
N THR A 107 31.98 12.95 -31.86
CA THR A 107 31.36 14.28 -31.73
C THR A 107 30.63 14.41 -30.39
N LYS A 108 31.29 15.03 -29.41
CA LYS A 108 30.61 15.50 -28.19
C LYS A 108 29.62 16.60 -28.55
N LYS A 109 28.31 16.28 -28.59
CA LYS A 109 27.24 17.28 -28.56
C LYS A 109 27.20 17.93 -27.18
N THR A 110 27.66 19.18 -27.08
CA THR A 110 27.25 20.06 -25.98
C THR A 110 25.77 20.41 -26.13
N PRO A 111 24.97 20.40 -25.05
CA PRO A 111 23.62 20.97 -25.09
C PRO A 111 23.69 22.50 -25.27
N PRO A 112 22.68 23.13 -25.89
CA PRO A 112 22.62 24.58 -26.02
C PRO A 112 22.42 25.26 -24.66
N PRO A 113 22.82 26.54 -24.50
CA PRO A 113 22.60 27.28 -23.27
C PRO A 113 21.10 27.50 -23.01
N VAL A 114 20.67 27.25 -21.78
CA VAL A 114 19.31 27.57 -21.32
C VAL A 114 19.17 29.09 -21.21
N VAL A 115 18.27 29.67 -22.00
CA VAL A 115 17.87 31.07 -21.87
C VAL A 115 16.91 31.16 -20.69
N ILE A 116 17.34 31.79 -19.60
CA ILE A 116 16.46 32.12 -18.47
C ILE A 116 15.62 33.33 -18.88
N ILE A 117 14.34 33.09 -19.19
CA ILE A 117 13.35 34.16 -19.26
C ILE A 117 13.08 34.60 -17.81
N LYS A 118 13.41 35.86 -17.50
CA LYS A 118 12.93 36.52 -16.30
C LYS A 118 11.67 37.31 -16.62
N ASP A 119 10.88 37.54 -15.58
CA ASP A 119 9.76 38.48 -15.50
C ASP A 119 8.46 38.05 -16.20
N ALA A 120 7.62 37.35 -15.44
CA ALA A 120 6.17 37.41 -15.56
C ALA A 120 5.62 37.96 -14.23
N PRO A 121 4.65 38.89 -14.23
CA PRO A 121 4.17 39.53 -13.00
C PRO A 121 3.35 38.57 -12.15
N LYS A 122 3.56 38.61 -10.83
CA LYS A 122 2.62 38.07 -9.85
C LYS A 122 1.56 39.13 -9.56
N GLU A 123 0.29 38.78 -9.72
CA GLU A 123 -0.79 39.46 -9.01
C GLU A 123 -1.00 38.74 -7.67
N GLU A 124 -0.95 39.50 -6.58
CA GLU A 124 -1.17 39.00 -5.22
C GLU A 124 -2.67 39.10 -4.89
N LEU A 125 -3.29 37.96 -4.59
CA LEU A 125 -4.60 37.89 -3.94
C LEU A 125 -4.40 37.43 -2.49
N GLU A 126 -4.19 38.39 -1.59
CA GLU A 126 -4.30 38.18 -0.16
C GLU A 126 -5.74 38.49 0.27
N GLU A 127 -6.58 37.47 0.47
CA GLU A 127 -7.85 37.64 1.17
C GLU A 127 -7.61 37.71 2.68
N GLU A 128 -7.97 38.85 3.28
CA GLU A 128 -7.76 39.12 4.70
C GLU A 128 -8.83 38.43 5.57
N VAL A 129 -8.42 37.43 6.35
CA VAL A 129 -9.32 36.67 7.24
C VAL A 129 -9.91 37.58 8.32
N THR A 130 -11.24 37.67 8.34
CA THR A 130 -11.98 38.62 9.19
C THR A 130 -11.98 38.21 10.67
N GLU A 131 -12.36 39.12 11.57
CA GLU A 131 -12.57 38.76 12.98
C GLU A 131 -13.81 37.87 13.18
N GLU A 132 -14.81 37.93 12.29
CA GLU A 132 -15.98 37.03 12.34
C GLU A 132 -15.57 35.59 12.03
N ASP A 133 -14.69 35.37 11.03
CA ASP A 133 -14.12 34.04 10.75
C ASP A 133 -13.37 33.48 11.97
N LYS A 134 -12.60 34.32 12.67
CA LYS A 134 -11.83 33.94 13.88
C LYS A 134 -12.73 33.58 15.06
N GLU A 135 -13.92 34.17 15.16
CA GLU A 135 -14.90 33.79 16.18
C GLU A 135 -15.54 32.45 15.86
N VAL A 136 -15.96 32.23 14.60
CA VAL A 136 -16.49 30.93 14.13
C VAL A 136 -15.49 29.79 14.37
N PHE A 137 -14.20 30.01 14.13
CA PHE A 137 -13.16 29.02 14.45
C PHE A 137 -13.02 28.75 15.95
N ARG A 138 -13.27 29.75 16.81
CA ARG A 138 -13.21 29.60 18.28
C ARG A 138 -14.38 28.77 18.80
N GLU A 139 -15.60 29.09 18.36
CA GLU A 139 -16.81 28.32 18.71
C GLU A 139 -16.70 26.86 18.25
N ALA A 140 -16.23 26.62 17.02
CA ALA A 140 -16.01 25.27 16.49
C ALA A 140 -14.97 24.47 17.32
N ALA A 141 -13.91 25.12 17.79
CA ALA A 141 -12.91 24.49 18.65
C ALA A 141 -13.46 24.13 20.04
N GLU A 142 -14.30 24.97 20.64
CA GLU A 142 -14.97 24.67 21.91
C GLU A 142 -15.98 23.53 21.77
N MET A 143 -16.77 23.49 20.69
CA MET A 143 -17.68 22.38 20.40
C MET A 143 -16.94 21.04 20.27
N LEU A 144 -15.78 21.02 19.59
CA LEU A 144 -14.96 19.81 19.45
C LEU A 144 -14.38 19.34 20.79
N LEU A 145 -13.96 20.28 21.65
CA LEU A 145 -13.49 19.99 23.01
C LEU A 145 -14.62 19.46 23.91
N ALA A 146 -15.83 20.01 23.79
CA ALA A 146 -17.01 19.51 24.51
C ALA A 146 -17.38 18.08 24.06
N ALA A 147 -17.39 17.81 22.75
CA ALA A 147 -17.65 16.48 22.20
C ALA A 147 -16.64 15.43 22.70
N LYS A 148 -15.34 15.77 22.74
CA LYS A 148 -14.30 14.90 23.30
C LYS A 148 -14.53 14.57 24.78
N ARG A 149 -14.86 15.57 25.61
CA ARG A 149 -15.17 15.37 27.04
C ARG A 149 -16.40 14.49 27.26
N SER A 150 -17.45 14.63 26.44
CA SER A 150 -18.63 13.76 26.49
C SER A 150 -18.29 12.31 26.09
N ALA A 151 -17.48 12.11 25.06
CA ALA A 151 -17.03 10.78 24.64
C ALA A 151 -16.17 10.08 25.72
N GLU A 152 -15.26 10.81 26.37
CA GLU A 152 -14.46 10.28 27.49
C GLU A 152 -15.31 9.95 28.72
N THR A 153 -16.30 10.77 29.04
CA THR A 153 -17.25 10.50 30.14
C THR A 153 -18.05 9.23 29.85
N LYS A 154 -18.64 9.11 28.65
CA LYS A 154 -19.39 7.92 28.25
C LYS A 154 -18.53 6.64 28.27
N LYS A 155 -17.29 6.71 27.80
CA LYS A 155 -16.33 5.60 27.85
C LYS A 155 -15.98 5.17 29.29
N ARG A 156 -15.98 6.11 30.26
CA ARG A 156 -15.79 5.80 31.69
C ARG A 156 -17.04 5.16 32.31
N GLU A 157 -18.24 5.57 31.92
CA GLU A 157 -19.50 4.97 32.36
C GLU A 157 -19.68 3.55 31.80
N GLU A 158 -19.34 3.32 30.53
CA GLU A 158 -19.31 1.99 29.90
C GLU A 158 -18.28 1.06 30.59
N ALA A 159 -17.09 1.56 30.93
CA ALA A 159 -16.10 0.78 31.69
C ALA A 159 -16.56 0.46 33.14
N SER A 160 -17.23 1.41 33.81
CA SER A 160 -17.74 1.23 35.18
C SER A 160 -18.88 0.22 35.27
N SER A 161 -19.78 0.24 34.27
CA SER A 161 -20.89 -0.72 34.16
C SER A 161 -20.40 -2.14 33.81
N ALA A 162 -19.40 -2.28 32.93
CA ALA A 162 -18.78 -3.57 32.64
C ALA A 162 -18.10 -4.22 33.87
N SER A 163 -17.51 -3.42 34.77
CA SER A 163 -16.85 -3.93 35.98
C SER A 163 -17.80 -4.51 37.03
N SER A 164 -19.12 -4.34 36.88
CA SER A 164 -20.12 -4.80 37.86
C SER A 164 -20.70 -6.18 37.54
N ALA A 165 -20.30 -6.82 36.43
CA ALA A 165 -20.97 -7.99 35.87
C ALA A 165 -20.00 -9.14 35.48
N SER A 166 -19.07 -9.53 36.37
CA SER A 166 -18.42 -10.85 36.27
C SER A 166 -17.97 -11.40 37.63
N THR A 167 -18.73 -12.38 38.13
CA THR A 167 -18.27 -13.31 39.18
C THR A 167 -18.23 -14.71 38.56
N SER A 168 -17.15 -15.45 38.81
CA SER A 168 -16.99 -16.88 38.52
C SER A 168 -16.95 -17.31 37.03
N SER A 169 -15.74 -17.35 36.46
CA SER A 169 -15.27 -18.51 35.70
C SER A 169 -13.73 -18.53 35.59
N SER A 170 -13.08 -19.33 36.42
CA SER A 170 -11.63 -19.56 36.31
C SER A 170 -11.34 -20.53 35.15
N ALA A 171 -10.94 -19.98 34.01
CA ALA A 171 -10.30 -20.72 32.92
C ALA A 171 -8.93 -20.09 32.63
N THR A 172 -7.93 -20.94 32.39
CA THR A 172 -6.52 -20.57 32.24
C THR A 172 -6.28 -19.52 31.17
N SER A 173 -5.95 -18.29 31.58
CA SER A 173 -5.33 -17.29 30.71
C SER A 173 -3.90 -17.72 30.38
N VAL A 174 -3.72 -18.43 29.27
CA VAL A 174 -2.38 -18.61 28.68
C VAL A 174 -1.91 -17.23 28.22
N ASP A 175 -0.73 -16.83 28.67
CA ASP A 175 -0.25 -15.46 28.55
C ASP A 175 0.06 -15.09 27.08
N ALA A 176 -0.77 -14.21 26.49
CA ALA A 176 -0.55 -13.66 25.15
C ALA A 176 0.73 -12.81 25.03
N SER A 177 1.42 -12.51 26.14
CA SER A 177 2.77 -11.92 26.13
C SER A 177 3.88 -12.97 25.88
N SER A 178 3.59 -14.26 26.01
CA SER A 178 4.62 -15.32 25.87
C SER A 178 4.92 -15.70 24.41
N THR A 179 3.96 -15.61 23.49
CA THR A 179 4.11 -15.99 22.06
C THR A 179 4.95 -15.01 21.25
N ARG A 180 4.95 -13.72 21.64
CA ARG A 180 5.80 -12.69 21.02
C ARG A 180 7.28 -12.95 21.22
N ARG A 181 7.64 -13.59 22.33
CA ARG A 181 9.02 -13.64 22.80
C ARG A 181 9.87 -14.57 21.94
N GLY A 182 10.78 -13.97 21.18
CA GLY A 182 11.79 -14.69 20.39
C GLY A 182 11.46 -14.92 18.92
N LYS A 183 10.38 -14.33 18.36
CA LYS A 183 10.16 -14.35 16.91
C LYS A 183 11.10 -13.37 16.20
N ARG A 184 11.88 -13.88 15.23
CA ARG A 184 12.83 -13.13 14.39
C ARG A 184 12.22 -12.87 13.02
N LEU A 185 12.29 -11.61 12.58
CA LEU A 185 11.71 -11.16 11.33
C LEU A 185 12.80 -10.61 10.40
N TYR A 186 12.79 -11.04 9.14
CA TYR A 186 13.58 -10.45 8.06
C TYR A 186 12.65 -9.64 7.15
N LEU A 187 12.54 -8.34 7.44
CA LEU A 187 11.68 -7.42 6.72
C LEU A 187 12.39 -6.90 5.47
N VAL A 188 11.70 -6.89 4.33
CA VAL A 188 12.25 -6.45 3.04
C VAL A 188 11.27 -5.53 2.32
N ARG A 189 11.73 -4.36 1.86
CA ARG A 189 10.95 -3.52 0.92
C ARG A 189 11.13 -4.04 -0.51
N HIS A 190 10.06 -4.09 -1.28
CA HIS A 190 10.11 -4.48 -2.70
C HIS A 190 11.15 -3.67 -3.52
N GLY A 191 11.62 -4.26 -4.63
CA GLY A 191 12.51 -3.58 -5.59
C GLY A 191 11.82 -2.44 -6.33
N ARG A 192 12.61 -1.57 -6.98
CA ARG A 192 12.14 -0.39 -7.71
C ARG A 192 11.07 -0.71 -8.77
N THR A 193 9.98 0.04 -8.80
CA THR A 193 8.88 -0.08 -9.80
C THR A 193 8.75 1.13 -10.71
N GLU A 194 7.91 1.01 -11.74
CA GLU A 194 7.53 2.13 -12.60
C GLU A 194 6.88 3.30 -11.82
N MET A 195 6.18 3.02 -10.72
CA MET A 195 5.66 4.09 -9.85
C MET A 195 6.80 4.78 -9.09
N ASN A 196 7.83 4.04 -8.64
CA ASN A 196 9.00 4.68 -8.03
C ASN A 196 9.76 5.59 -9.03
N ASP A 197 9.80 5.22 -10.30
CA ASP A 197 10.34 6.08 -11.36
C ASP A 197 9.50 7.36 -11.57
N TYR A 198 8.17 7.24 -11.52
CA TYR A 198 7.26 8.38 -11.63
C TYR A 198 7.40 9.32 -10.43
N LEU A 199 7.30 8.80 -9.21
CA LEU A 199 7.39 9.56 -7.95
C LEU A 199 8.74 10.25 -7.72
N ARG A 200 9.79 9.88 -8.47
CA ARG A 200 11.08 10.58 -8.45
C ARG A 200 11.01 11.98 -9.08
N TYR A 201 10.10 12.19 -10.02
CA TYR A 201 9.94 13.46 -10.75
C TYR A 201 8.60 14.16 -10.43
N HIS A 202 7.66 13.45 -9.81
CA HIS A 202 6.35 13.95 -9.43
C HIS A 202 6.18 13.85 -7.91
N ASP A 203 6.17 15.00 -7.23
CA ASP A 203 5.97 15.09 -5.79
C ASP A 203 4.54 14.67 -5.42
N TRP A 204 4.40 13.50 -4.81
CA TRP A 204 3.12 12.93 -4.34
C TRP A 204 2.43 13.78 -3.26
N SER A 205 3.17 14.68 -2.59
CA SER A 205 2.61 15.62 -1.61
C SER A 205 2.13 16.93 -2.22
N SER A 206 2.30 17.12 -3.53
CA SER A 206 1.80 18.28 -4.28
C SER A 206 0.28 18.26 -4.42
N PRO A 207 -0.43 19.39 -4.23
CA PRO A 207 -1.86 19.50 -4.56
C PRO A 207 -2.15 19.38 -6.06
N HIS A 208 -1.11 19.39 -6.90
CA HIS A 208 -1.17 19.16 -8.34
C HIS A 208 -0.57 17.80 -8.75
N PHE A 209 -0.46 16.85 -7.80
CA PHE A 209 -0.08 15.49 -8.14
C PHE A 209 -1.20 14.83 -8.96
N GLU A 210 -0.85 14.30 -10.13
CA GLU A 210 -1.73 13.48 -10.95
C GLU A 210 -1.28 12.02 -10.87
N ASP A 211 -2.18 11.12 -10.49
CA ASP A 211 -1.90 9.70 -10.49
C ASP A 211 -1.79 9.20 -11.95
N PRO A 212 -0.69 8.53 -12.36
CA PRO A 212 -0.54 7.99 -13.70
C PRO A 212 -1.46 6.79 -14.00
N MET A 213 -2.33 6.40 -13.06
CA MET A 213 -3.31 5.31 -13.14
C MET A 213 -2.68 3.96 -13.53
N LYS A 214 -1.46 3.71 -13.04
CA LYS A 214 -0.70 2.48 -13.25
C LYS A 214 -0.96 1.48 -12.12
N TYR A 215 -1.85 0.53 -12.36
CA TYR A 215 -2.27 -0.49 -11.40
C TYR A 215 -1.20 -1.55 -11.13
N ASP A 216 -1.09 -2.02 -9.87
CA ASP A 216 -0.21 -3.10 -9.40
C ASP A 216 1.19 -3.11 -10.08
N THR A 217 1.88 -1.96 -10.06
CA THR A 217 3.06 -1.73 -10.91
C THR A 217 4.15 -2.79 -10.74
N ALA A 218 4.64 -3.30 -11.86
CA ALA A 218 5.74 -4.26 -11.90
C ALA A 218 7.09 -3.64 -11.46
N LEU A 219 8.03 -4.50 -11.10
CA LEU A 219 9.44 -4.13 -10.96
C LEU A 219 10.00 -3.64 -12.31
N THR A 220 10.89 -2.67 -12.28
CA THR A 220 11.73 -2.33 -13.43
C THR A 220 12.90 -3.30 -13.52
N SER A 221 13.64 -3.30 -14.64
CA SER A 221 14.88 -4.09 -14.75
C SER A 221 15.91 -3.75 -13.66
N GLU A 222 15.91 -2.51 -13.15
CA GLU A 222 16.71 -2.11 -12.00
C GLU A 222 16.17 -2.73 -10.71
N GLY A 223 14.85 -2.72 -10.49
CA GLY A 223 14.20 -3.36 -9.34
C GLY A 223 14.42 -4.88 -9.28
N GLU A 224 14.41 -5.56 -10.43
CA GLU A 224 14.78 -6.97 -10.49
C GLU A 224 16.28 -7.20 -10.20
N ALA A 225 17.17 -6.32 -10.67
CA ALA A 225 18.60 -6.42 -10.38
C ALA A 225 18.88 -6.20 -8.88
N GLN A 226 18.18 -5.25 -8.25
CA GLN A 226 18.20 -5.04 -6.79
C GLN A 226 17.74 -6.31 -6.05
N ALA A 227 16.66 -6.96 -6.50
CA ALA A 227 16.14 -8.19 -5.89
C ALA A 227 17.10 -9.37 -6.04
N ARG A 228 17.71 -9.57 -7.22
CA ARG A 228 18.73 -10.60 -7.44
C ARG A 228 20.00 -10.36 -6.59
N ALA A 229 20.46 -9.11 -6.47
CA ALA A 229 21.57 -8.75 -5.59
C ALA A 229 21.24 -8.89 -4.09
N LEU A 230 19.97 -8.75 -3.69
CA LEU A 230 19.52 -9.13 -2.36
C LEU A 230 19.64 -10.65 -2.16
N GLY A 231 19.31 -11.47 -3.16
CA GLY A 231 19.42 -12.93 -3.07
C GLY A 231 20.84 -13.47 -2.79
N GLU A 232 21.87 -12.80 -3.31
CA GLU A 232 23.27 -13.11 -3.00
C GLU A 232 23.59 -12.90 -1.51
N ARG A 233 23.09 -11.80 -0.93
CA ARG A 233 23.21 -11.52 0.52
C ARG A 233 22.39 -12.52 1.33
N VAL A 234 21.12 -12.71 0.99
CA VAL A 234 20.18 -13.61 1.69
C VAL A 234 20.75 -15.01 1.85
N ARG A 235 21.31 -15.60 0.77
CA ARG A 235 21.93 -16.93 0.79
C ARG A 235 23.13 -17.06 1.74
N SER A 236 23.80 -15.96 2.07
CA SER A 236 25.06 -15.94 2.82
C SER A 236 24.97 -15.32 4.22
N THR A 237 23.85 -14.68 4.59
CA THR A 237 23.75 -13.91 5.85
C THR A 237 22.55 -14.22 6.75
N LEU A 238 21.52 -14.94 6.29
CA LEU A 238 20.36 -15.23 7.14
C LEU A 238 20.60 -16.46 8.02
N ASP A 239 20.89 -16.20 9.29
CA ASP A 239 21.03 -17.19 10.36
C ASP A 239 20.14 -16.82 11.56
N PRO A 240 19.20 -17.69 12.00
CA PRO A 240 18.77 -18.92 11.32
C PRO A 240 18.09 -18.64 9.97
N PRO A 241 18.00 -19.64 9.08
CA PRO A 241 17.21 -19.50 7.86
C PRO A 241 15.72 -19.23 8.19
N PRO A 242 15.00 -18.48 7.35
CA PRO A 242 13.56 -18.32 7.49
C PRO A 242 12.84 -19.66 7.31
N GLU A 243 11.85 -19.92 8.15
CA GLU A 243 10.99 -21.11 8.11
C GLU A 243 9.86 -20.94 7.09
N VAL A 244 9.46 -19.69 6.81
CA VAL A 244 8.43 -19.31 5.84
C VAL A 244 8.78 -17.98 5.16
N LEU A 245 8.43 -17.87 3.88
CA LEU A 245 8.50 -16.63 3.10
C LEU A 245 7.09 -16.06 2.90
N ILE A 246 6.85 -14.89 3.47
CA ILE A 246 5.60 -14.13 3.31
C ILE A 246 5.83 -12.97 2.35
N ALA A 247 4.85 -12.68 1.48
CA ALA A 247 4.83 -11.46 0.70
C ALA A 247 3.46 -10.77 0.77
N SER A 248 3.46 -9.45 0.63
CA SER A 248 2.24 -8.76 0.22
C SER A 248 1.79 -9.27 -1.16
N PRO A 249 0.47 -9.46 -1.41
CA PRO A 249 -0.05 -9.91 -2.70
C PRO A 249 0.05 -8.88 -3.84
N LEU A 250 0.55 -7.67 -3.60
CA LEU A 250 0.94 -6.75 -4.66
C LEU A 250 2.15 -7.33 -5.42
N SER A 251 2.03 -7.48 -6.74
CA SER A 251 2.88 -8.34 -7.56
C SER A 251 4.37 -7.97 -7.52
N ARG A 252 4.70 -6.69 -7.28
CA ARG A 252 6.08 -6.21 -7.02
C ARG A 252 6.74 -6.86 -5.81
N ALA A 253 5.99 -7.10 -4.74
CA ALA A 253 6.52 -7.73 -3.52
C ALA A 253 6.72 -9.23 -3.73
N MET A 254 5.73 -9.92 -4.32
CA MET A 254 5.85 -11.34 -4.69
C MET A 254 7.04 -11.59 -5.65
N HIS A 255 7.18 -10.78 -6.71
CA HIS A 255 8.29 -10.93 -7.66
C HIS A 255 9.65 -10.60 -7.03
N THR A 256 9.72 -9.61 -6.11
CA THR A 256 10.95 -9.36 -5.33
C THR A 256 11.29 -10.58 -4.46
N ALA A 257 10.28 -11.18 -3.83
CA ALA A 257 10.46 -12.33 -2.96
C ALA A 257 10.96 -13.57 -3.72
N GLU A 258 10.44 -13.85 -4.91
CA GLU A 258 10.95 -14.94 -5.75
C GLU A 258 12.41 -14.71 -6.14
N LEU A 259 12.75 -13.54 -6.68
CA LEU A 259 14.11 -13.20 -7.11
C LEU A 259 15.14 -13.18 -5.98
N ALA A 260 14.72 -12.84 -4.75
CA ALA A 260 15.62 -12.73 -3.60
C ALA A 260 15.70 -14.01 -2.73
N PHE A 261 14.67 -14.85 -2.70
CA PHE A 261 14.60 -15.97 -1.75
C PHE A 261 14.41 -17.35 -2.39
N ALA A 262 13.83 -17.50 -3.59
CA ALA A 262 13.48 -18.82 -4.12
C ALA A 262 14.70 -19.75 -4.29
N ASP A 263 15.80 -19.22 -4.84
CA ASP A 263 17.07 -19.97 -5.03
C ASP A 263 17.94 -20.05 -3.76
N ALA A 264 17.59 -19.33 -2.70
CA ALA A 264 18.28 -19.40 -1.41
C ALA A 264 17.60 -20.44 -0.49
N PHE A 265 16.27 -20.49 -0.54
CA PHE A 265 15.43 -21.38 0.25
C PHE A 265 14.34 -22.00 -0.65
N PRO A 266 14.66 -23.06 -1.42
CA PRO A 266 13.72 -23.65 -2.37
C PRO A 266 12.56 -24.38 -1.68
N GLU A 267 12.79 -24.96 -0.50
CA GLU A 267 11.84 -25.83 0.22
C GLU A 267 10.87 -25.10 1.16
N ILE A 268 11.10 -23.82 1.47
CA ILE A 268 10.26 -23.11 2.46
C ILE A 268 8.91 -22.73 1.86
N PRO A 269 7.80 -22.80 2.64
CA PRO A 269 6.51 -22.36 2.16
C PRO A 269 6.52 -20.88 1.75
N ARG A 270 5.78 -20.56 0.68
CA ARG A 270 5.59 -19.20 0.17
C ARG A 270 4.12 -18.85 0.28
N GLU A 271 3.79 -17.81 1.04
CA GLU A 271 2.39 -17.45 1.34
C GLU A 271 2.17 -15.94 1.16
N THR A 272 1.00 -15.55 0.67
CA THR A 272 0.60 -14.12 0.66
C THR A 272 0.06 -13.68 2.03
N CYS A 273 0.12 -12.38 2.28
CA CYS A 273 -0.53 -11.72 3.42
C CYS A 273 -1.14 -10.37 3.00
N VAL A 274 -2.46 -10.33 2.80
CA VAL A 274 -3.25 -9.12 2.50
C VAL A 274 -3.03 -7.99 3.51
N LEU A 275 -2.77 -8.32 4.78
CA LEU A 275 -2.52 -7.34 5.83
C LEU A 275 -1.22 -6.56 5.61
N ALA A 276 -0.25 -7.14 4.90
CA ALA A 276 1.04 -6.54 4.58
C ALA A 276 1.04 -5.64 3.32
N ARG A 277 -0.09 -5.45 2.63
CA ARG A 277 -0.21 -4.51 1.49
C ARG A 277 0.21 -3.08 1.86
N GLU A 278 0.64 -2.31 0.86
CA GLU A 278 0.93 -0.89 1.04
C GLU A 278 -0.32 -0.13 1.53
N ARG A 279 -0.15 1.02 2.17
CA ARG A 279 -1.28 1.94 2.37
C ARG A 279 -1.76 2.39 0.98
N VAL A 280 -3.05 2.28 0.69
CA VAL A 280 -3.54 2.76 -0.62
C VAL A 280 -3.39 4.27 -0.68
N PHE A 281 -2.46 4.75 -1.52
CA PHE A 281 -2.32 6.17 -1.86
C PHE A 281 -2.63 6.39 -3.34
N HIS A 282 -2.22 5.45 -4.19
CA HIS A 282 -2.24 5.58 -5.65
C HIS A 282 -2.78 4.31 -6.32
N ALA A 283 -3.04 4.38 -7.62
CA ALA A 283 -3.43 3.25 -8.46
C ALA A 283 -2.43 2.08 -8.35
N SER A 284 -1.15 2.35 -8.09
CA SER A 284 -0.15 1.30 -7.86
C SER A 284 -0.50 0.36 -6.71
N ASP A 285 -1.33 0.79 -5.76
CA ASP A 285 -1.64 0.05 -4.53
C ASP A 285 -3.01 -0.66 -4.61
N VAL A 286 -3.77 -0.35 -5.67
CA VAL A 286 -4.88 -1.18 -6.18
C VAL A 286 -4.27 -2.42 -6.83
N GLY A 287 -4.65 -3.59 -6.34
CA GLY A 287 -4.01 -4.86 -6.65
C GLY A 287 -4.55 -5.60 -7.87
N SER A 288 -4.02 -6.81 -8.09
CA SER A 288 -4.51 -7.75 -9.09
C SER A 288 -5.57 -8.72 -8.53
N HIS A 289 -6.49 -9.16 -9.39
CA HIS A 289 -7.45 -10.23 -9.05
C HIS A 289 -6.72 -11.55 -8.70
N PRO A 290 -7.18 -12.35 -7.71
CA PRO A 290 -6.45 -13.52 -7.23
C PRO A 290 -6.12 -14.57 -8.30
N ALA A 291 -6.99 -14.73 -9.30
CA ALA A 291 -6.70 -15.63 -10.44
C ALA A 291 -5.45 -15.21 -11.23
N VAL A 292 -5.23 -13.90 -11.43
CA VAL A 292 -4.04 -13.35 -12.12
C VAL A 292 -2.79 -13.59 -11.28
N LEU A 293 -2.88 -13.42 -9.96
CA LEU A 293 -1.77 -13.69 -9.05
C LEU A 293 -1.42 -15.18 -9.01
N ARG A 294 -2.41 -16.08 -9.02
CA ARG A 294 -2.20 -17.54 -9.06
C ARG A 294 -1.59 -18.03 -10.37
N GLU A 295 -1.99 -17.44 -11.50
CA GLU A 295 -1.40 -17.72 -12.81
C GLU A 295 0.07 -17.27 -12.87
N ARG A 296 0.36 -16.06 -12.36
CA ARG A 296 1.71 -15.48 -12.37
C ARG A 296 2.66 -16.12 -11.34
N PHE A 297 2.13 -16.52 -10.19
CA PHE A 297 2.90 -17.00 -9.04
C PHE A 297 2.41 -18.38 -8.56
N PRO A 298 2.46 -19.43 -9.41
CA PRO A 298 1.80 -20.72 -9.15
C PRO A 298 2.41 -21.52 -7.97
N SER A 299 3.57 -21.11 -7.45
CA SER A 299 4.19 -21.73 -6.27
C SER A 299 3.69 -21.17 -4.93
N TRP A 300 2.86 -20.12 -4.95
CA TRP A 300 2.43 -19.39 -3.74
C TRP A 300 1.08 -19.85 -3.22
N ARG A 301 1.01 -20.03 -1.90
CA ARG A 301 -0.25 -20.24 -1.16
C ARG A 301 -0.96 -18.90 -1.02
N THR A 302 -2.17 -18.82 -1.58
CA THR A 302 -2.95 -17.57 -1.70
C THR A 302 -4.33 -17.70 -1.06
N ARG A 303 -4.41 -18.36 0.10
CA ARG A 303 -5.68 -18.58 0.84
C ARG A 303 -6.24 -17.27 1.41
N ASP A 304 -5.38 -16.39 1.89
CA ASP A 304 -5.76 -15.08 2.43
C ASP A 304 -6.48 -14.20 1.38
N LEU A 305 -6.19 -14.42 0.09
CA LEU A 305 -6.94 -13.81 -1.01
C LEU A 305 -8.36 -14.37 -1.17
N ASP A 306 -8.60 -15.65 -0.89
CA ASP A 306 -9.96 -16.21 -0.92
C ASP A 306 -10.75 -15.74 0.30
N ASP A 307 -10.14 -15.77 1.49
CA ASP A 307 -10.77 -15.33 2.75
C ASP A 307 -11.17 -13.83 2.69
N ALA A 308 -10.32 -12.98 2.09
CA ALA A 308 -10.62 -11.56 1.88
C ALA A 308 -11.75 -11.32 0.86
N VAL A 309 -11.88 -12.20 -0.14
CA VAL A 309 -12.87 -12.07 -1.23
C VAL A 309 -14.24 -12.62 -0.84
N ALA A 310 -14.29 -13.65 0.01
CA ALA A 310 -15.52 -14.36 0.39
C ALA A 310 -16.41 -13.62 1.41
N SER A 311 -16.11 -12.35 1.72
CA SER A 311 -16.72 -11.64 2.85
C SER A 311 -18.08 -10.99 2.56
N ASP A 312 -18.41 -10.65 1.31
CA ASP A 312 -19.68 -9.95 0.97
C ASP A 312 -20.38 -10.48 -0.29
N GLY A 313 -21.49 -11.22 -0.11
CA GLY A 313 -22.60 -11.27 -1.08
C GLY A 313 -22.53 -12.28 -2.24
N ASP A 314 -23.70 -12.54 -2.84
CA ASP A 314 -23.99 -13.70 -3.72
C ASP A 314 -23.52 -13.53 -5.19
N ASP A 315 -22.98 -12.36 -5.55
CA ASP A 315 -22.71 -11.97 -6.94
C ASP A 315 -21.44 -11.10 -7.17
N GLY A 316 -20.73 -10.67 -6.11
CA GLY A 316 -19.66 -9.67 -6.20
C GLY A 316 -18.33 -10.08 -5.58
N TRP A 317 -17.27 -10.15 -6.39
CA TRP A 317 -15.89 -10.32 -5.91
C TRP A 317 -15.42 -9.08 -5.11
N VAL A 318 -15.05 -9.26 -3.83
CA VAL A 318 -14.59 -8.17 -2.95
C VAL A 318 -13.09 -7.88 -3.14
N PRO A 319 -12.66 -6.62 -3.34
CA PRO A 319 -11.25 -6.27 -3.41
C PRO A 319 -10.51 -6.50 -2.09
N TRP A 320 -9.35 -7.16 -2.15
CA TRP A 320 -8.48 -7.38 -0.97
C TRP A 320 -7.65 -6.14 -0.56
N TRP A 321 -7.75 -5.04 -1.32
CA TRP A 321 -7.22 -3.72 -1.01
C TRP A 321 -8.32 -2.78 -0.50
N TYR A 322 -7.93 -1.62 0.05
CA TYR A 322 -8.90 -0.62 0.44
C TYR A 322 -9.51 0.05 -0.80
N HIS A 323 -10.84 -0.03 -0.95
CA HIS A 323 -11.60 0.50 -2.09
C HIS A 323 -12.63 1.57 -1.67
N GLY A 324 -12.56 2.10 -0.44
CA GLY A 324 -13.45 3.19 0.00
C GLY A 324 -14.95 2.85 0.07
N GLY A 325 -15.33 1.57 0.01
CA GLY A 325 -16.73 1.14 -0.03
C GLY A 325 -17.43 1.31 -1.38
N THR A 326 -16.70 1.64 -2.46
CA THR A 326 -17.26 1.67 -3.82
C THR A 326 -17.37 0.27 -4.43
N SER A 327 -18.24 0.10 -5.43
CA SER A 327 -18.35 -1.12 -6.23
C SER A 327 -17.36 -1.20 -7.40
N ASP A 328 -16.67 -0.11 -7.75
CA ASP A 328 -15.61 -0.14 -8.75
C ASP A 328 -14.26 -0.56 -8.12
N PRO A 329 -13.75 -1.77 -8.41
CA PRO A 329 -12.49 -2.23 -7.83
C PRO A 329 -11.28 -1.39 -8.25
N LYS A 330 -11.37 -0.61 -9.35
CA LYS A 330 -10.30 0.27 -9.83
C LYS A 330 -10.33 1.67 -9.24
N HIS A 331 -11.35 2.01 -8.45
CA HIS A 331 -11.41 3.31 -7.81
C HIS A 331 -10.28 3.45 -6.77
N VAL A 332 -9.46 4.49 -6.95
CA VAL A 332 -8.35 4.81 -6.05
C VAL A 332 -8.88 5.69 -4.92
N ALA A 333 -9.34 5.06 -3.84
CA ALA A 333 -9.63 5.75 -2.59
C ALA A 333 -8.40 5.70 -1.67
N PRO A 334 -7.85 6.84 -1.23
CA PRO A 334 -6.79 6.85 -0.22
C PRO A 334 -7.24 6.15 1.08
N GLU A 335 -6.46 5.19 1.56
CA GLU A 335 -6.77 4.44 2.79
C GLU A 335 -6.61 5.37 4.01
N PRO A 336 -7.68 5.60 4.81
CA PRO A 336 -7.61 6.41 6.02
C PRO A 336 -6.55 5.88 6.98
N ILE A 337 -5.83 6.78 7.64
CA ILE A 337 -4.71 6.39 8.51
C ILE A 337 -5.18 5.48 9.66
N GLU A 338 -6.39 5.69 10.18
CA GLU A 338 -6.99 4.86 11.24
C GLU A 338 -7.29 3.43 10.76
N VAL A 339 -7.73 3.27 9.50
CA VAL A 339 -7.98 1.97 8.87
C VAL A 339 -6.67 1.24 8.62
N PHE A 340 -5.66 1.97 8.11
CA PHE A 340 -4.33 1.44 7.89
C PHE A 340 -3.63 1.02 9.21
N GLU A 341 -3.65 1.87 10.24
CA GLU A 341 -3.00 1.58 11.51
C GLU A 341 -3.71 0.44 12.27
N LYS A 342 -5.04 0.34 12.18
CA LYS A 342 -5.75 -0.87 12.65
C LYS A 342 -5.26 -2.12 11.92
N ARG A 343 -5.10 -2.07 10.60
CA ARG A 343 -4.54 -3.18 9.80
C ARG A 343 -3.09 -3.50 10.19
N MET A 344 -2.29 -2.53 10.61
CA MET A 344 -0.94 -2.78 11.17
C MET A 344 -0.98 -3.46 12.54
N HIS A 345 -1.95 -3.13 13.39
CA HIS A 345 -2.23 -3.93 14.61
C HIS A 345 -2.63 -5.37 14.27
N ASP A 346 -3.53 -5.55 13.31
CA ASP A 346 -3.98 -6.88 12.87
C ASP A 346 -2.81 -7.69 12.26
N LEU A 347 -1.90 -7.05 11.52
CA LEU A 347 -0.68 -7.67 10.97
C LEU A 347 0.27 -8.15 12.08
N ILE A 348 0.53 -7.35 13.11
CA ILE A 348 1.35 -7.81 14.25
C ILE A 348 0.69 -9.01 14.93
N ALA A 349 -0.62 -8.97 15.18
CA ALA A 349 -1.35 -10.07 15.80
C ALA A 349 -1.31 -11.35 14.93
N TRP A 350 -1.39 -11.20 13.61
CA TRP A 350 -1.24 -12.31 12.67
C TRP A 350 0.15 -12.93 12.70
N ILE A 351 1.23 -12.13 12.76
CA ILE A 351 2.62 -12.62 12.89
C ILE A 351 2.85 -13.30 14.25
N ASP A 352 2.29 -12.75 15.33
CA ASP A 352 2.35 -13.29 16.71
C ASP A 352 1.70 -14.67 16.80
N ALA A 353 0.55 -14.85 16.12
CA ALA A 353 -0.21 -16.09 16.09
C ALA A 353 0.37 -17.20 15.20
N ARG A 354 1.41 -16.93 14.38
CA ARG A 354 2.07 -17.95 13.56
C ARG A 354 2.86 -18.94 14.42
N GLU A 355 3.01 -20.18 13.95
CA GLU A 355 3.86 -21.17 14.62
C GLU A 355 5.36 -20.88 14.37
N GLU A 356 5.71 -20.37 13.19
CA GLU A 356 7.09 -20.10 12.80
C GLU A 356 7.76 -19.05 13.70
N THR A 357 9.03 -19.31 14.04
CA THR A 357 9.87 -18.44 14.87
C THR A 357 10.75 -17.51 14.04
N THR A 358 11.07 -17.89 12.80
CA THR A 358 11.90 -17.09 11.88
C THR A 358 11.16 -16.89 10.57
N ILE A 359 10.78 -15.64 10.27
CA ILE A 359 9.88 -15.30 9.16
C ILE A 359 10.57 -14.27 8.25
N ALA A 360 10.65 -14.56 6.95
CA ALA A 360 11.00 -13.55 5.95
C ALA A 360 9.72 -12.89 5.41
N MET A 361 9.67 -11.56 5.34
CA MET A 361 8.51 -10.81 4.86
C MET A 361 8.90 -9.76 3.83
N VAL A 362 8.30 -9.81 2.63
CA VAL A 362 8.49 -8.82 1.58
C VAL A 362 7.24 -7.96 1.41
N ALA A 363 7.36 -6.67 1.67
CA ALA A 363 6.25 -5.71 1.57
C ALA A 363 6.75 -4.32 1.09
N HIS A 364 6.15 -3.25 1.63
CA HIS A 364 6.21 -1.91 1.06
C HIS A 364 6.70 -0.87 2.07
N TRP A 365 6.85 0.36 1.61
CA TRP A 365 7.46 1.42 2.42
C TRP A 365 6.55 1.82 3.58
N GLY A 366 5.26 2.09 3.35
CA GLY A 366 4.33 2.50 4.40
C GLY A 366 4.12 1.42 5.45
N THR A 367 4.02 0.15 5.04
CA THR A 367 3.98 -1.02 5.94
C THR A 367 5.15 -1.05 6.93
N TRP A 368 6.39 -0.97 6.43
CA TRP A 368 7.57 -1.03 7.30
C TRP A 368 7.85 0.28 8.03
N TYR A 369 7.56 1.43 7.41
CA TYR A 369 7.72 2.73 8.04
C TYR A 369 6.79 2.90 9.24
N SER A 370 5.50 2.56 9.11
CA SER A 370 4.56 2.57 10.24
C SER A 370 5.02 1.65 11.38
N LEU A 371 5.39 0.40 11.08
CA LEU A 371 5.73 -0.61 12.09
C LEU A 371 7.10 -0.42 12.76
N THR A 372 8.07 0.20 12.09
CA THR A 372 9.45 0.33 12.57
C THR A 372 9.90 1.75 12.85
N GLY A 373 9.26 2.76 12.24
CA GLY A 373 9.72 4.15 12.21
C GLY A 373 10.93 4.38 11.30
N ARG A 374 11.39 3.37 10.55
CA ARG A 374 12.53 3.47 9.62
C ARG A 374 12.03 3.56 8.19
N GLU A 375 12.65 4.43 7.41
CA GLU A 375 12.51 4.43 5.96
C GLU A 375 13.42 3.32 5.41
N PHE A 376 12.87 2.43 4.60
CA PHE A 376 13.61 1.33 3.95
C PHE A 376 13.92 1.71 2.51
N GLU A 377 15.14 1.47 2.05
CA GLU A 377 15.47 1.54 0.62
C GLU A 377 14.88 0.35 -0.16
N ASN A 378 14.75 0.47 -1.49
CA ASN A 378 14.31 -0.65 -2.33
C ASN A 378 15.25 -1.86 -2.17
N CYS A 379 14.71 -3.04 -1.88
CA CYS A 379 15.47 -4.26 -1.53
C CYS A 379 16.44 -4.10 -0.34
N GLU A 380 16.21 -3.15 0.58
CA GLU A 380 16.79 -3.21 1.92
C GLU A 380 16.20 -4.39 2.69
N LEU A 381 17.05 -5.10 3.43
CA LEU A 381 16.65 -6.15 4.37
C LEU A 381 17.03 -5.73 5.79
N VAL A 382 16.06 -5.85 6.70
CA VAL A 382 16.23 -5.55 8.13
C VAL A 382 15.86 -6.76 8.96
N ALA A 383 16.80 -7.24 9.76
CA ALA A 383 16.51 -8.19 10.83
C ALA A 383 16.02 -7.43 12.08
N CYS A 384 14.93 -7.89 12.69
CA CYS A 384 14.41 -7.37 13.97
C CYS A 384 13.67 -8.48 14.74
N ALA A 385 13.33 -8.20 15.99
CA ALA A 385 12.44 -9.04 16.78
C ALA A 385 10.98 -8.55 16.62
N LEU A 386 9.98 -9.44 16.73
CA LEU A 386 8.57 -9.02 16.66
C LEU A 386 8.24 -7.98 17.75
N GLU A 387 8.89 -8.09 18.90
CA GLU A 387 8.78 -7.17 20.02
C GLU A 387 9.29 -5.75 19.73
N ASP A 388 9.99 -5.51 18.62
CA ASP A 388 10.40 -4.18 18.17
C ASP A 388 9.26 -3.45 17.43
N LEU A 389 8.38 -4.19 16.75
CA LEU A 389 7.34 -3.62 15.87
C LEU A 389 6.20 -2.97 16.65
N ARG A 390 5.86 -1.73 16.34
CA ARG A 390 4.70 -1.01 16.90
C ARG A 390 4.03 -0.19 15.79
N PRO A 391 2.70 -0.25 15.62
CA PRO A 391 1.99 0.60 14.68
C PRO A 391 2.19 2.08 15.04
N GLY A 392 2.18 2.96 14.04
CA GLY A 392 2.34 4.41 14.20
C GLY A 392 3.71 4.87 14.70
N ARG A 393 4.78 4.07 14.62
CA ARG A 393 6.16 4.57 14.85
C ARG A 393 6.58 5.54 13.74
N GLY A 394 6.23 5.22 12.50
CA GLY A 394 6.37 6.14 11.37
C GLY A 394 5.28 7.21 11.42
N ALA A 395 5.66 8.48 11.41
CA ALA A 395 4.72 9.60 11.40
C ALA A 395 4.16 9.82 9.99
N MET A 396 3.36 8.87 9.51
CA MET A 396 2.62 9.01 8.25
C MET A 396 1.61 10.14 8.35
N LYS A 397 1.47 10.87 7.24
CA LYS A 397 0.55 12.00 7.09
C LYS A 397 -0.71 11.58 6.33
#